data_AF-X6LT94-F1
#
_entry.id   AF-X6LT94-F1
#
_cell.length_a   1.000
_cell.length_b   1.000
_cell.length_c   1.000
_cell.angle_alpha   90.00
_cell.angle_beta   90.00
_cell.angle_gamma   90.00
#
_symmetry.space_group_name_H-M   'P 1'
#
loop_
_entity.id
_entity.type
_entity.pdbx_description
1 polymer ?
#
loop_
_entity_poly.entity_id
_entity_poly.type
_entity_poly.pdbx_seq_one_letter_code
_entity_poly.pdbx_strand_id
1 'polypeptide(L)'
;DDDDDDDDDDDDDDDDDYDDNFDDDTTDKDSDYENKEFQEMPKALRLKIEKKFPLLSSEIVNCQIVELLDTLLQTDKPYLAKVFDFIVNCDVPIDAQRTNYWRSCIIALVRRNPTLVFNYMQSQGDLILKKLVMHVRDQAIMELVIAIGWNPSIEDLHGLDKVSEWMCEHDMVNKLIDLLQPTQDSDAHSASSYLLVDIVEKAETTSRLLFQVLAGPLCVKRLLAECILQTQVDNSDHDPQHLRNRRSAVLESLSVLLALLNHYPNVKSHHASPPKHWAMSSQQTATRFNKKQIGVQEPEDSDMVTTATSVDPV
;
A
#
# COMPACT_ATOMS: atom_id res chain seq x y z
N ASP A 1 39.42 -11.56 -96.74
CA ASP A 1 39.27 -12.84 -96.03
C ASP A 1 39.70 -12.59 -94.57
N ASP A 2 39.07 -11.65 -93.85
CA ASP A 2 37.64 -11.56 -93.46
C ASP A 2 37.36 -12.67 -92.42
N ASP A 3 36.78 -12.48 -91.24
CA ASP A 3 36.02 -11.42 -90.55
C ASP A 3 36.15 -11.76 -89.03
N ASP A 4 36.32 -10.81 -88.12
CA ASP A 4 35.31 -10.03 -87.39
C ASP A 4 34.36 -10.84 -86.48
N ASP A 5 34.14 -10.23 -85.31
CA ASP A 5 33.39 -10.65 -84.13
C ASP A 5 31.94 -11.06 -84.45
N ASP A 6 31.37 -11.94 -83.62
CA ASP A 6 29.95 -11.84 -83.21
C ASP A 6 29.74 -12.60 -81.89
N ASP A 7 29.19 -11.84 -80.94
CA ASP A 7 28.52 -12.29 -79.71
C ASP A 7 27.33 -13.19 -80.05
N ASP A 8 27.06 -14.21 -79.25
CA ASP A 8 25.68 -14.65 -78.99
C ASP A 8 25.61 -15.34 -77.62
N ASP A 9 24.73 -14.75 -76.80
CA ASP A 9 24.19 -15.25 -75.55
C ASP A 9 23.57 -16.65 -75.73
N ASP A 10 23.74 -17.54 -74.75
CA ASP A 10 22.69 -18.49 -74.42
C ASP A 10 22.74 -18.80 -72.92
N ASP A 11 21.66 -18.38 -72.28
CA ASP A 11 21.22 -18.70 -70.93
C ASP A 11 21.08 -20.22 -70.74
N ASP A 12 21.60 -20.74 -69.63
CA ASP A 12 21.06 -21.94 -69.00
C ASP A 12 20.88 -21.63 -67.50
N ASP A 13 19.70 -21.09 -67.20
CA ASP A 13 19.01 -21.22 -65.92
C ASP A 13 18.88 -22.71 -65.58
N ASP A 14 19.17 -23.11 -64.33
CA ASP A 14 18.45 -24.18 -63.65
C ASP A 14 18.75 -24.17 -62.13
N ASP A 15 17.92 -23.38 -61.45
CA ASP A 15 17.27 -23.59 -60.15
C ASP A 15 18.07 -24.11 -58.94
N ASP A 16 18.35 -23.15 -58.05
CA ASP A 16 18.58 -23.31 -56.62
C ASP A 16 17.32 -23.83 -55.90
N ASP A 17 17.27 -25.11 -55.54
CA ASP A 17 16.27 -25.65 -54.59
C ASP A 17 16.88 -25.64 -53.17
N TYR A 18 16.90 -24.45 -52.55
CA TYR A 18 17.13 -24.34 -51.10
C TYR A 18 15.84 -24.73 -50.38
N ASP A 19 15.84 -25.94 -49.81
CA ASP A 19 14.80 -26.51 -48.96
C ASP A 19 14.53 -25.60 -47.73
N ASP A 20 13.52 -24.74 -47.86
CA ASP A 20 12.90 -23.95 -46.79
C ASP A 20 12.10 -24.89 -45.86
N ASN A 21 12.80 -25.51 -44.92
CA ASN A 21 12.18 -26.03 -43.69
C ASN A 21 12.81 -25.34 -42.48
N PHE A 22 12.47 -24.06 -42.32
CA PHE A 22 12.63 -23.34 -41.05
C PHE A 22 11.54 -23.82 -40.08
N ASP A 23 11.78 -24.97 -39.44
CA ASP A 23 11.00 -25.44 -38.30
C ASP A 23 11.20 -24.46 -37.13
N ASP A 24 10.20 -23.59 -36.95
CA ASP A 24 10.00 -22.70 -35.80
C ASP A 24 9.63 -23.51 -34.54
N ASP A 25 10.60 -24.23 -33.96
CA ASP A 25 10.44 -24.97 -32.70
C ASP A 25 11.70 -24.92 -31.82
N THR A 26 12.26 -23.73 -31.62
CA THR A 26 13.43 -23.53 -30.73
C THR A 26 13.14 -22.77 -29.44
N THR A 27 11.89 -22.37 -29.17
CA THR A 27 11.62 -21.44 -28.05
C THR A 27 11.63 -22.05 -26.65
N ASP A 28 11.70 -23.38 -26.49
CA ASP A 28 11.74 -24.01 -25.15
C ASP A 28 13.09 -24.63 -24.76
N LYS A 29 13.99 -24.92 -25.70
CA LYS A 29 15.22 -25.68 -25.39
C LYS A 29 16.33 -24.82 -24.80
N ASP A 30 16.48 -23.56 -25.21
CA ASP A 30 17.60 -22.72 -24.77
C ASP A 30 17.53 -22.31 -23.30
N SER A 31 16.32 -22.19 -22.75
CA SER A 31 16.11 -21.85 -21.33
C SER A 31 16.59 -22.95 -20.37
N ASP A 32 16.59 -24.20 -20.82
CA ASP A 32 16.99 -25.38 -20.05
C ASP A 32 18.51 -25.62 -20.08
N TYR A 33 19.21 -25.14 -21.13
CA TYR A 33 20.66 -25.24 -21.25
C TYR A 33 21.40 -24.18 -20.42
N GLU A 34 20.96 -22.92 -20.43
CA GLU A 34 21.55 -21.86 -19.59
C GLU A 34 21.43 -22.18 -18.09
N ASN A 35 20.34 -22.82 -17.69
CA ASN A 35 20.08 -23.18 -16.30
C ASN A 35 21.01 -24.31 -15.80
N LYS A 36 21.40 -25.25 -16.68
CA LYS A 36 22.32 -26.35 -16.34
C LYS A 36 23.75 -25.87 -16.15
N GLU A 37 24.26 -25.03 -17.06
CA GLU A 37 25.62 -24.47 -16.94
C GLU A 37 25.76 -23.57 -15.70
N PHE A 38 24.71 -22.77 -15.41
CA PHE A 38 24.67 -22.01 -14.17
C PHE A 38 24.70 -22.91 -12.95
N GLN A 39 23.94 -24.00 -12.92
CA GLN A 39 23.90 -24.94 -11.79
C GLN A 39 25.19 -25.75 -11.62
N GLU A 40 26.05 -25.86 -12.63
CA GLU A 40 27.34 -26.55 -12.56
C GLU A 40 28.48 -25.64 -12.05
N MET A 41 28.33 -24.32 -12.09
CA MET A 41 29.35 -23.39 -11.60
C MET A 41 29.61 -23.51 -10.08
N PRO A 42 30.83 -23.20 -9.60
CA PRO A 42 31.15 -23.12 -8.17
C PRO A 42 30.17 -22.22 -7.40
N LYS A 43 29.67 -22.70 -6.26
CA LYS A 43 28.66 -21.98 -5.42
C LYS A 43 29.04 -20.53 -5.12
N ALA A 44 30.33 -20.25 -4.88
CA ALA A 44 30.82 -18.89 -4.61
C ALA A 44 30.70 -17.96 -5.83
N LEU A 45 30.89 -18.48 -7.05
CA LEU A 45 30.70 -17.72 -8.28
C LEU A 45 29.22 -17.49 -8.56
N ARG A 46 28.37 -18.50 -8.37
CA ARG A 46 26.90 -18.36 -8.50
C ARG A 46 26.35 -17.31 -7.55
N LEU A 47 26.74 -17.36 -6.28
CA LEU A 47 26.31 -16.38 -5.28
C LEU A 47 26.79 -14.96 -5.61
N LYS A 48 27.97 -14.83 -6.22
CA LYS A 48 28.50 -13.54 -6.69
C LYS A 48 27.72 -13.02 -7.90
N ILE A 49 27.35 -13.90 -8.81
CA ILE A 49 26.54 -13.60 -9.99
C ILE A 49 25.12 -13.21 -9.58
N GLU A 50 24.48 -14.00 -8.72
CA GLU A 50 23.15 -13.74 -8.14
C GLU A 50 23.07 -12.41 -7.38
N LYS A 51 24.19 -11.86 -6.91
CA LYS A 51 24.25 -10.53 -6.29
C LYS A 51 24.53 -9.41 -7.31
N LYS A 52 25.34 -9.69 -8.34
CA LYS A 52 25.77 -8.68 -9.31
C LYS A 52 24.79 -8.46 -10.44
N PHE A 53 24.14 -9.50 -10.93
CA PHE A 53 23.22 -9.41 -12.05
C PHE A 53 21.99 -8.55 -11.73
N PRO A 54 21.31 -8.70 -10.57
CA PRO A 54 20.18 -7.81 -10.25
C PRO A 54 20.56 -6.33 -10.24
N LEU A 55 21.74 -6.00 -9.69
CA LEU A 55 22.28 -4.64 -9.73
C LEU A 55 22.48 -4.18 -11.18
N LEU A 56 23.24 -4.92 -11.99
CA LEU A 56 23.56 -4.53 -13.36
C LEU A 56 22.30 -4.42 -14.23
N SER A 57 21.38 -5.37 -14.13
CA SER A 57 20.09 -5.31 -14.83
C SER A 57 19.30 -4.07 -14.44
N SER A 58 19.27 -3.71 -13.15
CA SER A 58 18.60 -2.48 -12.72
C SER A 58 19.26 -1.22 -13.25
N GLU A 59 20.60 -1.14 -13.29
CA GLU A 59 21.31 0.00 -13.88
C GLU A 59 21.01 0.14 -15.37
N ILE A 60 21.01 -0.98 -16.13
CA ILE A 60 20.69 -0.99 -17.56
C ILE A 60 19.26 -0.47 -17.81
N VAL A 61 18.27 -0.95 -17.04
CA VAL A 61 16.88 -0.46 -17.14
C VAL A 61 16.80 1.03 -16.81
N ASN A 62 17.53 1.48 -15.79
CA ASN A 62 17.58 2.89 -15.39
C ASN A 62 18.37 3.80 -16.34
N CYS A 63 19.13 3.26 -17.31
CA CYS A 63 19.69 4.06 -18.40
C CYS A 63 18.63 4.62 -19.36
N GLN A 64 17.36 4.21 -19.23
CA GLN A 64 16.23 4.72 -20.02
C GLN A 64 16.40 4.56 -21.53
N ILE A 65 17.06 3.47 -21.96
CA ILE A 65 17.17 3.11 -23.38
C ILE A 65 15.78 2.72 -23.87
N VAL A 66 15.23 3.52 -24.79
CA VAL A 66 13.84 3.45 -25.23
C VAL A 66 13.48 2.07 -25.77
N GLU A 67 14.31 1.54 -26.67
CA GLU A 67 14.09 0.26 -27.32
C GLU A 67 14.09 -0.89 -26.32
N LEU A 68 14.93 -0.82 -25.28
CA LEU A 68 14.98 -1.81 -24.21
C LEU A 68 13.72 -1.76 -23.35
N LEU A 69 13.28 -0.57 -22.93
CA LEU A 69 12.07 -0.42 -22.15
C LEU A 69 10.83 -0.85 -22.94
N ASP A 70 10.75 -0.48 -24.22
CA ASP A 70 9.65 -0.90 -25.11
C ASP A 70 9.64 -2.42 -25.31
N THR A 71 10.81 -3.05 -25.43
CA THR A 71 10.93 -4.52 -25.49
C THR A 71 10.41 -5.16 -24.21
N LEU A 72 10.77 -4.64 -23.03
CA LEU A 72 10.27 -5.16 -21.75
C LEU A 72 8.75 -4.99 -21.60
N LEU A 73 8.16 -4.03 -22.30
CA LEU A 73 6.72 -3.72 -22.29
C LEU A 73 5.95 -4.36 -23.45
N GLN A 74 6.59 -5.21 -24.26
CA GLN A 74 5.90 -5.96 -25.34
C GLN A 74 4.85 -6.92 -24.77
N THR A 75 3.61 -6.79 -25.24
CA THR A 75 2.47 -7.59 -24.75
C THR A 75 2.53 -9.05 -25.22
N ASP A 76 3.19 -9.33 -26.34
CA ASP A 76 3.36 -10.67 -26.92
C ASP A 76 4.48 -11.48 -26.22
N LYS A 77 5.32 -10.83 -25.41
CA LYS A 77 6.43 -11.47 -24.69
C LYS A 77 6.19 -11.46 -23.18
N PRO A 78 6.64 -12.50 -22.45
CA PRO A 78 6.43 -12.59 -21.00
C PRO A 78 7.43 -11.76 -20.18
N TYR A 79 8.06 -10.72 -20.75
CA TYR A 79 9.13 -9.97 -20.06
C TYR A 79 8.61 -9.19 -18.86
N LEU A 80 7.50 -8.46 -19.01
CA LEU A 80 6.87 -7.74 -17.91
C LEU A 80 6.45 -8.72 -16.80
N ALA A 81 5.92 -9.89 -17.17
CA ALA A 81 5.57 -10.92 -16.21
C ALA A 81 6.80 -11.42 -15.42
N LYS A 82 7.91 -11.71 -16.09
CA LYS A 82 9.18 -12.08 -15.44
C LYS A 82 9.72 -11.00 -14.51
N VAL A 83 9.47 -9.72 -14.80
CA VAL A 83 9.83 -8.62 -13.89
C VAL A 83 8.94 -8.65 -12.63
N PHE A 84 7.64 -8.89 -12.76
CA PHE A 84 6.72 -8.99 -11.62
C PHE A 84 6.83 -10.31 -10.84
N ASP A 85 7.37 -11.38 -11.43
CA ASP A 85 7.62 -12.66 -10.75
C ASP A 85 8.45 -12.49 -9.47
N PHE A 86 9.32 -11.48 -9.42
CA PHE A 86 10.09 -11.13 -8.23
C PHE A 86 9.19 -10.95 -7.00
N ILE A 87 8.07 -10.22 -7.11
CA ILE A 87 7.19 -9.97 -5.95
C ILE A 87 6.13 -11.07 -5.80
N VAL A 88 5.68 -11.67 -6.91
CA VAL A 88 4.65 -12.71 -6.90
C VAL A 88 5.14 -13.99 -6.24
N ASN A 89 6.37 -14.42 -6.55
CA ASN A 89 6.95 -15.66 -6.05
C ASN A 89 7.82 -15.47 -4.81
N CYS A 90 7.93 -14.25 -4.30
CA CYS A 90 8.68 -13.97 -3.08
C CYS A 90 7.81 -14.14 -1.83
N ASP A 91 8.27 -15.02 -0.94
CA ASP A 91 7.79 -15.14 0.43
C ASP A 91 8.65 -14.29 1.38
N VAL A 92 8.12 -14.00 2.57
CA VAL A 92 8.82 -13.21 3.60
C VAL A 92 9.95 -14.03 4.22
N PRO A 93 11.16 -13.45 4.46
CA PRO A 93 11.56 -12.06 4.24
C PRO A 93 12.14 -11.80 2.84
N ILE A 94 11.80 -10.64 2.27
CA ILE A 94 12.36 -10.14 1.01
C ILE A 94 13.74 -9.53 1.23
N ASP A 95 14.64 -9.67 0.25
CA ASP A 95 15.98 -9.05 0.28
C ASP A 95 15.88 -7.56 -0.10
N ALA A 96 15.99 -6.68 0.88
CA ALA A 96 15.85 -5.23 0.72
C ALA A 96 16.72 -4.62 -0.40
N GLN A 97 17.91 -5.16 -0.64
CA GLN A 97 18.77 -4.65 -1.72
C GLN A 97 18.18 -4.99 -3.09
N ARG A 98 17.70 -6.23 -3.26
CA ARG A 98 17.02 -6.66 -4.49
C ARG A 98 15.68 -5.96 -4.66
N THR A 99 14.95 -5.73 -3.57
CA THR A 99 13.71 -4.95 -3.59
C THR A 99 13.93 -3.55 -4.13
N ASN A 100 15.02 -2.89 -3.72
CA ASN A 100 15.33 -1.54 -4.20
C ASN A 100 15.67 -1.52 -5.70
N TYR A 101 16.42 -2.51 -6.19
CA TYR A 101 16.68 -2.68 -7.63
C TYR A 101 15.42 -2.95 -8.42
N TRP A 102 14.56 -3.84 -7.91
CA TRP A 102 13.30 -4.15 -8.55
C TRP A 102 12.37 -2.93 -8.61
N ARG A 103 12.24 -2.21 -7.48
CA ARG A 103 11.46 -0.97 -7.42
C ARG A 103 11.91 0.03 -8.48
N SER A 104 13.22 0.28 -8.60
CA SER A 104 13.70 1.27 -9.58
C SER A 104 13.36 0.86 -11.01
N CYS A 105 13.45 -0.43 -11.35
CA CYS A 105 12.97 -0.96 -12.63
C CYS A 105 11.48 -0.70 -12.84
N ILE A 106 10.62 -1.00 -11.85
CA ILE A 106 9.17 -0.76 -11.97
C ILE A 106 8.89 0.73 -12.19
N ILE A 107 9.55 1.61 -11.44
CA ILE A 107 9.38 3.06 -11.61
C ILE A 107 9.82 3.50 -13.02
N ALA A 108 10.92 2.97 -13.57
CA ALA A 108 11.35 3.26 -14.93
C ALA A 108 10.33 2.80 -15.98
N LEU A 109 9.76 1.60 -15.82
CA LEU A 109 8.73 1.07 -16.71
C LEU A 109 7.41 1.87 -16.62
N VAL A 110 6.99 2.24 -15.42
CA VAL A 110 5.81 3.08 -15.19
C VAL A 110 5.99 4.46 -15.83
N ARG A 111 7.18 5.07 -15.73
CA ARG A 111 7.47 6.34 -16.42
C ARG A 111 7.44 6.21 -17.95
N ARG A 112 7.80 5.05 -18.49
CA ARG A 112 7.78 4.81 -19.94
C ARG A 112 6.38 4.59 -20.49
N ASN A 113 5.59 3.71 -19.86
CA ASN A 113 4.23 3.42 -20.28
C ASN A 113 3.36 3.02 -19.07
N PRO A 114 2.77 3.99 -18.36
CA PRO A 114 2.02 3.70 -17.14
C PRO A 114 0.76 2.87 -17.43
N THR A 115 0.07 3.17 -18.54
CA THR A 115 -1.14 2.46 -18.95
C THR A 115 -0.90 0.97 -19.11
N LEU A 116 0.17 0.57 -19.79
CA LEU A 116 0.47 -0.85 -20.01
C LEU A 116 0.82 -1.56 -18.71
N VAL A 117 1.69 -0.96 -17.88
CA VAL A 117 2.09 -1.55 -16.60
C VAL A 117 0.88 -1.72 -15.68
N PHE A 118 -0.02 -0.74 -15.60
CA PHE A 118 -1.21 -0.87 -14.76
C PHE A 118 -2.24 -1.84 -15.32
N ASN A 119 -2.44 -1.88 -16.64
CA ASN A 119 -3.31 -2.90 -17.24
C ASN A 119 -2.79 -4.31 -16.92
N TYR A 120 -1.46 -4.51 -16.92
CA TYR A 120 -0.87 -5.77 -16.47
C TYR A 120 -1.15 -6.02 -14.98
N MET A 121 -0.95 -5.03 -14.11
CA MET A 121 -1.25 -5.20 -12.68
C MET A 121 -2.72 -5.56 -12.42
N GLN A 122 -3.65 -4.89 -13.12
CA GLN A 122 -5.08 -5.15 -13.07
C GLN A 122 -5.44 -6.54 -13.60
N SER A 123 -4.75 -7.03 -14.64
CA SER A 123 -5.00 -8.37 -15.18
C SER A 123 -4.64 -9.49 -14.20
N GLN A 124 -3.77 -9.22 -13.22
CA GLN A 124 -3.45 -10.14 -12.13
C GLN A 124 -4.43 -10.06 -10.94
N GLY A 125 -5.48 -9.23 -11.02
CA GLY A 125 -6.47 -9.03 -9.97
C GLY A 125 -5.85 -8.54 -8.65
N ASP A 126 -6.20 -9.18 -7.53
CA ASP A 126 -5.70 -8.82 -6.18
C ASP A 126 -4.27 -9.35 -5.90
N LEU A 127 -3.71 -10.21 -6.75
CA LEU A 127 -2.48 -10.94 -6.43
C LEU A 127 -1.29 -10.00 -6.16
N ILE A 128 -1.06 -9.06 -7.07
CA ILE A 128 0.06 -8.11 -6.95
C ILE A 128 -0.18 -7.17 -5.77
N LEU A 129 -1.41 -6.66 -5.60
CA LEU A 129 -1.73 -5.77 -4.48
C LEU A 129 -1.50 -6.47 -3.13
N LYS A 130 -2.00 -7.69 -2.98
CA LYS A 130 -1.82 -8.49 -1.77
C LYS A 130 -0.35 -8.73 -1.47
N LYS A 131 0.47 -9.01 -2.49
CA LYS A 131 1.92 -9.20 -2.32
C LYS A 131 2.63 -7.90 -1.96
N LEU A 132 2.25 -6.77 -2.55
CA LEU A 132 2.75 -5.45 -2.16
C LEU A 132 2.40 -5.17 -0.68
N VAL A 133 1.14 -5.34 -0.28
CA VAL A 133 0.69 -5.13 1.11
C VAL A 133 1.44 -6.04 2.09
N MET A 134 1.65 -7.31 1.74
CA MET A 134 2.39 -8.25 2.57
C MET A 134 3.83 -7.80 2.86
N HIS A 135 4.45 -7.07 1.92
CA HIS A 135 5.85 -6.64 1.98
C HIS A 135 6.04 -5.15 2.31
N VAL A 136 5.01 -4.39 2.69
CA VAL A 136 5.11 -2.93 2.94
C VAL A 136 6.07 -2.53 4.07
N ARG A 137 6.48 -3.48 4.94
CA ARG A 137 7.53 -3.23 5.93
C ARG A 137 8.87 -2.89 5.29
N ASP A 138 9.09 -3.33 4.04
CA ASP A 138 10.26 -2.96 3.26
C ASP A 138 10.06 -1.54 2.69
N GLN A 139 11.00 -0.65 3.00
CA GLN A 139 10.95 0.76 2.61
C GLN A 139 10.77 0.94 1.09
N ALA A 140 11.40 0.11 0.26
CA ALA A 140 11.29 0.23 -1.18
C ALA A 140 9.88 -0.18 -1.66
N ILE A 141 9.26 -1.20 -1.06
CA ILE A 141 7.87 -1.54 -1.38
C ILE A 141 6.91 -0.44 -0.94
N MET A 142 7.07 0.09 0.28
CA MET A 142 6.25 1.18 0.78
C MET A 142 6.32 2.41 -0.14
N GLU A 143 7.53 2.82 -0.52
CA GLU A 143 7.73 3.94 -1.44
C GLU A 143 7.18 3.64 -2.83
N LEU A 144 7.23 2.38 -3.31
CA LEU A 144 6.63 1.99 -4.58
C LEU A 144 5.11 2.12 -4.54
N VAL A 145 4.47 1.62 -3.49
CA VAL A 145 3.01 1.69 -3.29
C VAL A 145 2.54 3.14 -3.32
N ILE A 146 3.22 4.03 -2.60
CA ILE A 146 2.91 5.46 -2.63
C ILE A 146 3.14 6.02 -4.02
N ALA A 147 4.28 5.70 -4.64
CA ALA A 147 4.67 6.21 -5.96
C ALA A 147 3.65 5.88 -7.04
N ILE A 148 3.16 4.64 -7.10
CA ILE A 148 2.18 4.22 -8.12
C ILE A 148 0.74 4.57 -7.75
N GLY A 149 0.41 4.60 -6.45
CA GLY A 149 -0.96 4.73 -5.98
C GLY A 149 -1.45 6.17 -5.99
N TRP A 150 -0.71 7.07 -5.35
CA TRP A 150 -1.20 8.43 -5.08
C TRP A 150 -0.08 9.49 -4.98
N ASN A 151 1.10 9.23 -5.53
CA ASN A 151 2.16 10.23 -5.63
C ASN A 151 2.06 11.02 -6.94
N PRO A 152 1.86 12.35 -6.89
CA PRO A 152 1.80 13.19 -8.10
C PRO A 152 3.16 13.35 -8.81
N SER A 153 4.28 12.99 -8.19
CA SER A 153 5.64 13.20 -8.76
C SER A 153 6.00 12.27 -9.92
N ILE A 154 5.18 11.27 -10.22
CA ILE A 154 5.26 10.61 -11.52
C ILE A 154 4.38 11.43 -12.47
N GLU A 155 4.97 12.53 -12.96
CA GLU A 155 4.40 13.34 -14.04
C GLU A 155 3.99 12.40 -15.19
N ASP A 156 2.82 12.66 -15.79
CA ASP A 156 2.22 11.88 -16.89
C ASP A 156 1.57 10.53 -16.53
N LEU A 157 1.26 10.25 -15.25
CA LEU A 157 0.28 9.22 -14.90
C LEU A 157 -1.15 9.67 -15.28
N HIS A 158 -1.44 9.71 -16.59
CA HIS A 158 -2.79 9.71 -17.11
C HIS A 158 -3.51 8.42 -16.67
N GLY A 159 -4.07 8.41 -15.47
CA GLY A 159 -4.71 7.21 -14.90
C GLY A 159 -4.39 6.90 -13.43
N LEU A 160 -3.79 7.84 -12.65
CA LEU A 160 -3.75 7.71 -11.18
C LEU A 160 -5.13 7.34 -10.60
N ASP A 161 -6.19 7.92 -11.16
CA ASP A 161 -7.58 7.59 -10.80
C ASP A 161 -7.84 6.09 -10.96
N LYS A 162 -7.46 5.46 -12.08
CA LYS A 162 -7.65 4.02 -12.34
C LYS A 162 -6.84 3.13 -11.39
N VAL A 163 -5.65 3.56 -10.99
CA VAL A 163 -4.85 2.80 -10.02
C VAL A 163 -5.49 2.90 -8.65
N SER A 164 -5.93 4.09 -8.25
CA SER A 164 -6.63 4.30 -6.99
C SER A 164 -7.98 3.56 -6.94
N GLU A 165 -8.69 3.49 -8.07
CA GLU A 165 -9.90 2.68 -8.26
C GLU A 165 -9.59 1.20 -8.07
N TRP A 166 -8.58 0.65 -8.76
CA TRP A 166 -8.17 -0.74 -8.61
C TRP A 166 -7.75 -1.09 -7.17
N MET A 167 -6.98 -0.21 -6.51
CA MET A 167 -6.62 -0.38 -5.11
C MET A 167 -7.85 -0.37 -4.20
N CYS A 168 -8.84 0.48 -4.51
CA CYS A 168 -10.10 0.55 -3.79
C CYS A 168 -10.96 -0.70 -4.01
N GLU A 169 -11.08 -1.17 -5.25
CA GLU A 169 -11.82 -2.37 -5.65
C GLU A 169 -11.29 -3.63 -4.97
N HIS A 170 -9.98 -3.68 -4.74
CA HIS A 170 -9.32 -4.78 -4.04
C HIS A 170 -9.07 -4.50 -2.55
N ASP A 171 -9.82 -3.60 -1.92
CA ASP A 171 -9.83 -3.42 -0.46
C ASP A 171 -8.47 -3.03 0.17
N MET A 172 -7.63 -2.26 -0.53
CA MET A 172 -6.32 -1.82 -0.04
C MET A 172 -6.36 -1.27 1.39
N VAL A 173 -7.30 -0.37 1.67
CA VAL A 173 -7.47 0.25 3.00
C VAL A 173 -7.72 -0.79 4.09
N ASN A 174 -8.60 -1.75 3.83
CA ASN A 174 -8.90 -2.80 4.80
C ASN A 174 -7.69 -3.72 5.04
N LYS A 175 -6.93 -4.06 3.99
CA LYS A 175 -5.70 -4.86 4.15
C LYS A 175 -4.63 -4.12 4.96
N LEU A 176 -4.50 -2.81 4.79
CA LEU A 176 -3.63 -1.99 5.65
C LEU A 176 -4.12 -1.97 7.10
N ILE A 177 -5.44 -1.83 7.34
CA ILE A 177 -5.99 -1.92 8.70
C ILE A 177 -5.76 -3.32 9.31
N ASP A 178 -5.78 -4.39 8.52
CA ASP A 178 -5.43 -5.73 8.99
C ASP A 178 -3.97 -5.84 9.45
N LEU A 179 -3.09 -5.02 8.88
CA LEU A 179 -1.70 -4.93 9.33
C LEU A 179 -1.55 -4.24 10.69
N LEU A 180 -2.57 -3.53 11.19
CA LEU A 180 -2.60 -2.88 12.51
C LEU A 180 -3.07 -3.82 13.65
N GLN A 181 -3.27 -5.10 13.34
CA GLN A 181 -3.68 -6.11 14.33
C GLN A 181 -2.48 -6.54 15.20
N PRO A 182 -2.66 -6.80 16.50
CA PRO A 182 -1.57 -7.08 17.44
C PRO A 182 -0.85 -8.42 17.17
N THR A 183 -1.41 -9.24 16.29
CA THR A 183 -0.76 -10.43 15.72
C THR A 183 0.40 -10.08 14.78
N GLN A 184 0.46 -8.85 14.28
CA GLN A 184 1.52 -8.34 13.42
C GLN A 184 2.64 -7.72 14.26
N ASP A 185 3.81 -7.55 13.64
CA ASP A 185 4.95 -6.91 14.26
C ASP A 185 4.89 -5.38 14.21
N SER A 186 5.68 -4.76 15.07
CA SER A 186 5.79 -3.30 15.17
C SER A 186 6.16 -2.61 13.85
N ASP A 187 6.97 -3.24 12.99
CA ASP A 187 7.42 -2.61 11.75
C ASP A 187 6.27 -2.60 10.72
N ALA A 188 5.49 -3.67 10.66
CA ALA A 188 4.25 -3.72 9.88
C ALA A 188 3.22 -2.66 10.37
N HIS A 189 3.10 -2.46 11.69
CA HIS A 189 2.23 -1.43 12.24
C HIS A 189 2.62 -0.03 11.76
N SER A 190 3.90 0.34 11.88
CA SER A 190 4.41 1.65 11.48
C SER A 190 4.35 1.87 9.97
N ALA A 191 4.63 0.84 9.17
CA ALA A 191 4.49 0.91 7.71
C ALA A 191 3.03 1.15 7.28
N SER A 192 2.10 0.43 7.91
CA SER A 192 0.66 0.55 7.62
C SER A 192 0.11 1.91 8.03
N SER A 193 0.39 2.37 9.25
CA SER A 193 -0.09 3.69 9.71
C SER A 193 0.49 4.80 8.85
N TYR A 194 1.75 4.72 8.46
CA TYR A 194 2.36 5.69 7.55
C TYR A 194 1.59 5.77 6.23
N LEU A 195 1.31 4.64 5.58
CA LEU A 195 0.53 4.61 4.34
C LEU A 195 -0.89 5.16 4.53
N LEU A 196 -1.57 4.79 5.62
CA LEU A 196 -2.92 5.27 5.93
C LEU A 196 -2.95 6.78 6.23
N VAL A 197 -1.97 7.30 6.95
CA VAL A 197 -1.82 8.74 7.21
C VAL A 197 -1.50 9.49 5.92
N ASP A 198 -0.61 8.97 5.08
CA ASP A 198 -0.26 9.57 3.78
C ASP A 198 -1.49 9.62 2.84
N ILE A 199 -2.37 8.61 2.89
CA ILE A 199 -3.68 8.65 2.22
C ILE A 199 -4.53 9.82 2.73
N VAL A 200 -4.55 10.08 4.04
CA VAL A 200 -5.32 11.20 4.62
C VAL A 200 -4.71 12.56 4.22
N GLU A 201 -3.39 12.68 4.22
CA GLU A 201 -2.69 13.91 3.83
C GLU A 201 -2.93 14.29 2.37
N LYS A 202 -3.06 13.30 1.48
CA LYS A 202 -3.27 13.50 0.02
C LYS A 202 -4.74 13.40 -0.42
N ALA A 203 -5.66 13.35 0.54
CA ALA A 203 -7.09 13.12 0.29
C ALA A 203 -7.74 14.13 -0.67
N GLU A 204 -7.26 15.38 -0.68
CA GLU A 204 -7.79 16.45 -1.53
C GLU A 204 -7.25 16.41 -2.96
N THR A 205 -6.16 15.68 -3.21
CA THR A 205 -5.43 15.70 -4.49
C THR A 205 -5.53 14.38 -5.23
N THR A 206 -4.91 13.32 -4.70
CA THR A 206 -4.65 12.07 -5.45
C THR A 206 -5.22 10.82 -4.80
N SER A 207 -5.61 10.85 -3.53
CA SER A 207 -6.07 9.67 -2.78
C SER A 207 -7.55 9.72 -2.38
N ARG A 208 -8.37 10.55 -3.04
CA ARG A 208 -9.77 10.82 -2.65
C ARG A 208 -10.62 9.57 -2.44
N LEU A 209 -10.53 8.57 -3.33
CA LEU A 209 -11.31 7.33 -3.24
C LEU A 209 -10.90 6.48 -2.02
N LEU A 210 -9.59 6.25 -1.86
CA LEU A 210 -9.04 5.50 -0.72
C LEU A 210 -9.35 6.21 0.60
N PHE A 211 -9.24 7.54 0.62
CA PHE A 211 -9.61 8.35 1.76
C PHE A 211 -11.11 8.18 2.12
N GLN A 212 -12.01 8.19 1.14
CA GLN A 212 -13.44 8.01 1.39
C GLN A 212 -13.75 6.66 2.05
N VAL A 213 -13.04 5.60 1.66
CA VAL A 213 -13.15 4.28 2.31
C VAL A 213 -12.60 4.32 3.73
N LEU A 214 -11.42 4.90 3.93
CA LEU A 214 -10.76 5.00 5.24
C LEU A 214 -11.56 5.83 6.25
N ALA A 215 -12.10 6.96 5.83
CA ALA A 215 -12.95 7.82 6.64
C ALA A 215 -14.38 7.26 6.80
N GLY A 216 -14.70 6.14 6.15
CA GLY A 216 -15.97 5.46 6.27
C GLY A 216 -16.22 4.93 7.69
N PRO A 217 -17.49 4.84 8.12
CA PRO A 217 -17.84 4.46 9.50
C PRO A 217 -17.36 3.06 9.88
N LEU A 218 -17.25 2.14 8.92
CA LEU A 218 -16.75 0.78 9.15
C LEU A 218 -15.26 0.77 9.51
N CYS A 219 -14.42 1.44 8.71
CA CYS A 219 -12.98 1.53 8.95
C CYS A 219 -12.67 2.24 10.27
N VAL A 220 -13.32 3.38 10.54
CA VAL A 220 -13.18 4.11 11.81
C VAL A 220 -13.61 3.24 13.00
N LYS A 221 -14.74 2.51 12.90
CA LYS A 221 -15.18 1.60 13.94
C LYS A 221 -14.18 0.47 14.17
N ARG A 222 -13.58 -0.08 13.12
CA ARG A 222 -12.55 -1.13 13.23
C ARG A 222 -11.30 -0.62 13.96
N LEU A 223 -10.77 0.53 13.56
CA LEU A 223 -9.62 1.18 14.23
C LEU A 223 -9.89 1.45 15.72
N LEU A 224 -11.09 1.97 16.05
CA LEU A 224 -11.50 2.20 17.43
C LEU A 224 -11.69 0.91 18.23
N ALA A 225 -12.32 -0.11 17.63
CA ALA A 225 -12.51 -1.40 18.27
C ALA A 225 -11.16 -2.04 18.62
N GLU A 226 -10.18 -1.93 17.73
CA GLU A 226 -8.83 -2.43 17.97
C GLU A 226 -8.17 -1.75 19.17
N CYS A 227 -8.27 -0.42 19.24
CA CYS A 227 -7.79 0.33 20.40
C CYS A 227 -8.48 -0.08 21.70
N ILE A 228 -9.81 -0.22 21.68
CA ILE A 228 -10.59 -0.58 22.87
C ILE A 228 -10.24 -1.99 23.34
N LEU A 229 -10.31 -2.99 22.45
CA LEU A 229 -10.03 -4.38 22.79
C LEU A 229 -8.65 -4.52 23.42
N GLN A 230 -7.65 -3.87 22.85
CA GLN A 230 -6.28 -3.93 23.35
C GLN A 230 -6.10 -3.26 24.72
N THR A 231 -6.94 -2.29 25.10
CA THR A 231 -6.93 -1.68 26.44
C THR A 231 -7.66 -2.50 27.52
N GLN A 232 -8.57 -3.40 27.12
CA GLN A 232 -9.40 -4.18 28.04
C GLN A 232 -8.80 -5.54 28.43
N VAL A 233 -7.83 -6.07 27.67
CA VAL A 233 -7.22 -7.37 28.01
C VAL A 233 -6.25 -7.21 29.18
N ASP A 234 -6.54 -7.92 30.27
CA ASP A 234 -5.72 -8.04 31.47
C ASP A 234 -4.23 -8.29 31.14
N ASN A 235 -3.33 -7.64 31.87
CA ASN A 235 -1.86 -7.78 31.75
C ASN A 235 -1.34 -9.17 32.18
N SER A 236 -2.20 -10.20 32.18
CA SER A 236 -1.87 -11.59 32.49
C SER A 236 -1.04 -12.26 31.39
N ASP A 237 -0.86 -11.60 30.26
CA ASP A 237 -0.02 -12.09 29.17
C ASP A 237 1.47 -11.85 29.47
N HIS A 238 2.22 -12.94 29.58
CA HIS A 238 3.62 -12.92 30.00
C HIS A 238 4.62 -12.83 28.84
N ASP A 239 4.15 -12.84 27.58
CA ASP A 239 5.06 -12.66 26.43
C ASP A 239 5.38 -11.17 26.21
N PRO A 240 6.64 -10.73 26.44
CA PRO A 240 7.04 -9.34 26.21
C PRO A 240 6.89 -8.90 24.74
N GLN A 241 7.01 -9.82 23.78
CA GLN A 241 6.88 -9.47 22.36
C GLN A 241 5.43 -9.17 21.99
N HIS A 242 4.48 -9.99 22.46
CA HIS A 242 3.07 -9.75 22.23
C HIS A 242 2.60 -8.45 22.90
N LEU A 243 3.09 -8.13 24.10
CA LEU A 243 2.81 -6.85 24.76
C LEU A 243 3.36 -5.65 23.96
N ARG A 244 4.56 -5.77 23.38
CA ARG A 244 5.14 -4.74 22.50
C ARG A 244 4.29 -4.53 21.26
N ASN A 245 3.92 -5.61 20.57
CA ASN A 245 3.11 -5.56 19.36
C ASN A 245 1.74 -4.90 19.63
N ARG A 246 1.07 -5.28 20.73
CA ARG A 246 -0.17 -4.62 21.19
C ARG A 246 0.02 -3.12 21.38
N ARG A 247 1.05 -2.69 22.11
CA ARG A 247 1.29 -1.26 22.32
C ARG A 247 1.50 -0.51 21.01
N SER A 248 2.30 -1.06 20.09
CA SER A 248 2.49 -0.46 18.76
C SER A 248 1.20 -0.41 17.96
N ALA A 249 0.39 -1.47 17.97
CA ALA A 249 -0.89 -1.53 17.27
C ALA A 249 -1.86 -0.43 17.75
N VAL A 250 -2.00 -0.22 19.07
CA VAL A 250 -2.80 0.90 19.63
C VAL A 250 -2.24 2.24 19.16
N LEU A 251 -0.94 2.47 19.34
CA LEU A 251 -0.31 3.76 19.04
C LEU A 251 -0.47 4.14 17.55
N GLU A 252 -0.26 3.17 16.67
CA GLU A 252 -0.35 3.36 15.22
C GLU A 252 -1.81 3.43 14.73
N SER A 253 -2.74 2.75 15.39
CA SER A 253 -4.18 2.94 15.10
C SER A 253 -4.65 4.33 15.55
N LEU A 254 -4.17 4.82 16.69
CA LEU A 254 -4.47 6.17 17.18
C LEU A 254 -3.88 7.25 16.28
N SER A 255 -2.68 7.05 15.72
CA SER A 255 -2.07 8.02 14.80
C SER A 255 -2.93 8.22 13.55
N VAL A 256 -3.46 7.14 12.96
CA VAL A 256 -4.40 7.20 11.83
C VAL A 256 -5.70 7.90 12.23
N LEU A 257 -6.28 7.56 13.38
CA LEU A 257 -7.49 8.23 13.88
C LEU A 257 -7.30 9.73 14.11
N LEU A 258 -6.13 10.13 14.64
CA LEU A 258 -5.79 11.53 14.83
C LEU A 258 -5.62 12.25 13.49
N ALA A 259 -4.99 11.62 12.49
CA ALA A 259 -4.89 12.18 11.15
C ALA A 259 -6.29 12.41 10.54
N LEU A 260 -7.19 11.42 10.64
CA LEU A 260 -8.58 11.55 10.20
C LEU A 260 -9.31 12.70 10.90
N LEU A 261 -9.18 12.81 12.23
CA LEU A 261 -9.79 13.90 13.00
C LEU A 261 -9.26 15.27 12.58
N ASN A 262 -7.96 15.39 12.36
CA ASN A 262 -7.34 16.64 11.93
C ASN A 262 -7.76 17.04 10.51
N HIS A 263 -8.00 16.06 9.63
CA HIS A 263 -8.49 16.27 8.27
C HIS A 263 -9.93 16.81 8.22
N TYR A 264 -10.76 16.53 9.24
CA TYR A 264 -12.11 17.10 9.34
C TYR A 264 -12.13 18.34 10.27
N PRO A 265 -11.91 19.57 9.77
CA PRO A 265 -11.83 20.80 10.56
C PRO A 265 -13.16 21.24 11.22
N ASN A 266 -14.18 20.38 11.27
CA ASN A 266 -15.37 20.61 12.09
C ASN A 266 -15.09 20.44 13.60
N VAL A 267 -13.86 20.09 13.98
CA VAL A 267 -13.29 20.27 15.33
C VAL A 267 -12.38 21.53 15.36
N LYS A 268 -12.56 22.51 14.47
CA LYS A 268 -12.22 23.88 14.84
C LYS A 268 -13.12 24.22 16.00
N SER A 269 -12.52 24.38 17.18
CA SER A 269 -13.17 24.86 18.39
C SER A 269 -13.98 26.10 18.06
N HIS A 270 -15.26 25.91 17.75
CA HIS A 270 -16.20 26.90 18.19
C HIS A 270 -16.06 26.84 19.71
N HIS A 271 -15.54 27.91 20.31
CA HIS A 271 -15.84 28.27 21.69
C HIS A 271 -17.37 28.50 21.85
N ALA A 272 -18.20 27.62 21.28
CA ALA A 272 -19.58 27.50 21.65
C ALA A 272 -19.52 26.91 23.05
N SER A 273 -19.72 27.81 24.02
CA SER A 273 -20.02 27.41 25.40
C SER A 273 -20.97 26.23 25.32
N PRO A 274 -20.61 25.11 25.95
CA PRO A 274 -21.36 23.88 25.77
C PRO A 274 -22.82 24.12 26.18
N PRO A 275 -23.78 23.55 25.44
CA PRO A 275 -25.16 24.03 25.43
C PRO A 275 -25.75 23.94 26.84
N LYS A 276 -26.27 25.06 27.38
CA LYS A 276 -26.59 25.27 28.81
C LYS A 276 -27.30 24.10 29.53
N HIS A 277 -28.05 23.26 28.82
CA HIS A 277 -28.67 22.05 29.37
C HIS A 277 -27.66 20.97 29.81
N TRP A 278 -26.48 20.89 29.19
CA TRP A 278 -25.41 19.98 29.56
C TRP A 278 -24.80 20.36 30.93
N ALA A 279 -24.75 21.66 31.26
CA ALA A 279 -24.18 22.16 32.50
C ALA A 279 -25.08 21.84 33.70
N MET A 280 -26.40 21.83 33.47
CA MET A 280 -27.39 21.42 34.47
C MET A 280 -27.37 19.90 34.71
N SER A 281 -27.14 19.09 33.67
CA SER A 281 -27.07 17.63 33.79
C SER A 281 -25.80 17.18 34.53
N SER A 282 -24.65 17.81 34.26
CA SER A 282 -23.38 17.53 34.94
C SER A 282 -23.40 17.92 36.42
N GLN A 283 -24.10 19.02 36.78
CA GLN A 283 -24.25 19.42 38.18
C GLN A 283 -25.19 18.49 38.96
N GLN A 284 -26.26 17.98 38.34
CA GLN A 284 -27.18 17.01 38.95
C GLN A 284 -26.57 15.61 39.11
N THR A 285 -25.74 15.17 38.15
CA THR A 285 -25.04 13.88 38.25
C THR A 285 -23.87 13.93 39.24
N ALA A 286 -23.13 15.04 39.31
CA ALA A 286 -22.07 15.23 40.30
C ALA A 286 -22.60 15.30 41.75
N THR A 287 -23.75 15.96 41.99
CA THR A 287 -24.39 15.96 43.32
C THR A 287 -25.00 14.62 43.69
N ARG A 288 -25.55 13.85 42.73
CA ARG A 288 -26.04 12.48 42.99
C ARG A 288 -24.94 11.47 43.28
N PHE A 289 -23.76 11.59 42.64
CA PHE A 289 -22.62 10.73 42.94
C PHE A 289 -22.01 11.05 44.31
N ASN A 290 -21.90 12.33 44.69
CA ASN A 290 -21.37 12.73 45.99
C ASN A 290 -22.31 12.37 47.17
N LYS A 291 -23.64 12.51 47.00
CA LYS A 291 -24.62 12.10 48.04
C LYS A 291 -24.67 10.58 48.28
N LYS A 292 -24.19 9.75 47.33
CA LYS A 292 -24.17 8.28 47.49
C LYS A 292 -22.88 7.76 48.12
N GLN A 293 -21.79 8.54 48.11
CA GLN A 293 -20.52 8.21 48.78
C GLN A 293 -20.39 8.76 50.20
N ILE A 294 -21.09 9.86 50.51
CA ILE A 294 -21.10 10.43 51.85
C ILE A 294 -22.43 10.09 52.50
N GLY A 295 -22.44 9.03 53.31
CA GLY A 295 -23.61 8.61 54.09
C GLY A 295 -23.98 9.65 55.14
N VAL A 296 -24.70 10.69 54.73
CA VAL A 296 -25.32 11.67 55.62
C VAL A 296 -26.82 11.42 55.62
N GLN A 297 -27.32 10.85 56.71
CA GLN A 297 -28.73 10.91 57.08
C GLN A 297 -29.06 12.36 57.40
N GLU A 298 -29.98 12.97 56.65
CA GLU A 298 -30.65 14.21 57.05
C GLU A 298 -31.61 13.89 58.23
N PRO A 299 -31.70 14.74 59.27
CA PRO A 299 -32.66 14.55 60.33
C PRO A 299 -34.05 15.01 59.87
N GLU A 300 -35.06 14.24 60.27
CA GLU A 300 -36.47 14.65 60.24
C GLU A 300 -36.77 15.73 61.31
N ASP A 301 -37.92 16.39 61.12
CA ASP A 301 -38.65 17.28 62.03
C ASP A 301 -38.17 18.74 62.14
N SER A 302 -39.01 19.77 62.19
CA SER A 302 -40.47 19.86 62.40
C SER A 302 -40.94 21.28 62.11
N ASP A 303 -42.24 21.41 61.85
CA ASP A 303 -43.05 22.63 61.76
C ASP A 303 -42.66 23.76 62.73
N MET A 304 -42.71 25.01 62.25
CA MET A 304 -43.34 26.11 62.99
C MET A 304 -43.84 27.23 62.07
N VAL A 305 -45.16 27.34 62.05
CA VAL A 305 -45.96 28.47 61.56
C VAL A 305 -45.60 29.74 62.34
N THR A 306 -45.49 30.88 61.66
CA THR A 306 -46.01 32.16 62.17
C THR A 306 -46.20 33.19 61.07
N THR A 307 -47.43 33.67 61.00
CA THR A 307 -48.02 34.74 60.21
C THR A 307 -47.56 36.14 60.64
N ALA A 308 -47.41 37.08 59.71
CA ALA A 308 -48.00 38.45 59.74
C ALA A 308 -47.43 39.32 58.60
N THR A 309 -48.21 39.68 57.58
CA THR A 309 -49.07 40.89 57.45
C THR A 309 -48.35 42.08 56.79
N SER A 310 -48.76 42.35 55.53
CA SER A 310 -49.08 43.65 54.89
C SER A 310 -48.15 44.86 55.10
N VAL A 311 -47.82 45.56 54.00
CA VAL A 311 -48.36 46.88 53.61
C VAL A 311 -47.42 47.48 52.53
N ASP A 312 -47.90 47.59 51.28
CA ASP A 312 -47.41 48.58 50.29
C ASP A 312 -47.85 49.99 50.76
N PRO A 313 -47.19 51.10 50.36
CA PRO A 313 -47.67 51.75 49.14
C PRO A 313 -46.69 52.66 48.36
N VAL A 314 -47.11 52.90 47.11
CA VAL A 314 -46.82 53.98 46.12
C VAL A 314 -45.51 53.91 45.32
#